data_AF-A0A4P7SI77-F1
#
_entry.id   AF-A0A4P7SI77-F1
#
_cell.length_a   1.000
_cell.length_b   1.000
_cell.length_c   1.000
_cell.angle_alpha   90.00
_cell.angle_beta   90.00
_cell.angle_gamma   90.00
#
_symmetry.space_group_name_H-M   'P 1'
#
loop_
_entity.id
_entity.type
_entity.pdbx_description
1 polymer ?
#
loop_
_entity_poly.entity_id
_entity_poly.type
_entity_poly.pdbx_seq_one_letter_code
_entity_poly.pdbx_strand_id
1 'polypeptide(L)'
;MTRYSGGADFEREVIHHLRAEGYETVRSAGSKGKADVLAWKAGEFLVIQAKRGGTCPPAERREVIRLASLIADGIPLVASRPGVTFRRLTGPGPRDWEPWATDRLGAA
;
A
#
# COMPACT_ATOMS: atom_id res chain seq x y z
N MET A 1 17.35 -20.99 -5.90
CA MET A 1 16.67 -19.69 -6.06
C MET A 1 15.27 -19.78 -5.46
N THR A 2 15.09 -19.19 -4.29
CA THR A 2 13.86 -19.26 -3.49
C THR A 2 12.80 -18.30 -4.04
N ARG A 3 11.54 -18.75 -4.11
CA ARG A 3 10.33 -17.98 -4.53
C ARG A 3 10.13 -16.62 -3.81
N TYR A 4 10.96 -16.30 -2.83
CA TYR A 4 10.91 -15.09 -2.00
C TYR A 4 11.55 -13.86 -2.63
N SER A 5 12.47 -14.00 -3.60
CA SER A 5 13.19 -12.84 -4.17
C SER A 5 12.22 -11.86 -4.84
N GLY A 6 11.31 -12.38 -5.67
CA GLY A 6 10.43 -11.54 -6.46
C GLY A 6 9.34 -10.80 -5.70
N GLY A 7 9.06 -11.12 -4.43
CA GLY A 7 8.13 -10.36 -3.58
C GLY A 7 8.82 -9.13 -2.99
N ALA A 8 10.01 -9.35 -2.42
CA ALA A 8 10.83 -8.30 -1.85
C ALA A 8 11.26 -7.23 -2.87
N ASP A 9 11.44 -7.60 -4.14
CA ASP A 9 11.78 -6.65 -5.20
C ASP A 9 10.63 -5.68 -5.48
N PHE A 10 9.39 -6.17 -5.51
CA PHE A 10 8.23 -5.30 -5.72
C PHE A 10 7.97 -4.38 -4.52
N GLU A 11 8.17 -4.86 -3.29
CA GLU A 11 8.12 -4.00 -2.10
C GLU A 11 9.13 -2.84 -2.19
N ARG A 12 10.36 -3.13 -2.68
CA ARG A 12 11.37 -2.09 -2.90
C ARG A 12 10.96 -1.11 -3.99
N GLU A 13 10.41 -1.58 -5.10
CA GLU A 13 9.88 -0.69 -6.16
C GLU A 13 8.81 0.27 -5.62
N VAL A 14 7.87 -0.23 -4.82
CA VAL A 14 6.84 0.59 -4.15
C VAL A 14 7.48 1.66 -3.25
N ILE A 15 8.48 1.27 -2.45
CA ILE A 15 9.21 2.21 -1.58
C ILE A 15 9.94 3.27 -2.40
N HIS A 16 10.65 2.88 -3.45
CA HIS A 16 11.37 3.82 -4.31
C HIS A 16 10.41 4.81 -4.98
N HIS A 17 9.27 4.32 -5.47
CA HIS A 17 8.23 5.16 -6.03
C HIS A 17 7.70 6.17 -5.00
N LEU A 18 7.28 5.73 -3.81
CA LEU A 18 6.76 6.63 -2.77
C LEU A 18 7.79 7.64 -2.27
N ARG A 19 9.06 7.24 -2.15
CA ARG A 19 10.14 8.17 -1.77
C ARG A 19 10.37 9.25 -2.81
N ALA A 20 10.27 8.92 -4.10
CA ALA A 20 10.36 9.91 -5.18
C ALA A 20 9.22 10.93 -5.11
N GLU A 21 8.05 10.52 -4.58
CA GLU A 21 6.85 11.35 -4.37
C GLU A 21 6.86 12.07 -2.99
N GLY A 22 7.98 12.05 -2.27
CA GLY A 22 8.18 12.80 -1.03
C GLY A 22 7.67 12.13 0.25
N TYR A 23 7.35 10.83 0.21
CA TYR A 23 6.98 10.10 1.42
C TYR A 23 8.19 9.54 2.16
N GLU A 24 8.15 9.59 3.48
CA GLU A 24 8.94 8.71 4.34
C GLU A 24 8.31 7.32 4.36
N THR A 25 9.13 6.27 4.48
CA THR A 25 8.66 4.88 4.30
C THR A 25 9.30 3.90 5.27
N VAL A 26 8.52 2.94 5.77
CA VAL A 26 8.99 1.77 6.52
C VAL A 26 8.45 0.48 5.88
N ARG A 27 9.33 -0.51 5.71
CA ARG A 27 8.97 -1.85 5.23
C ARG A 27 8.78 -2.81 6.39
N SER A 28 7.75 -3.64 6.35
CA SER A 28 7.59 -4.72 7.33
C SER A 28 8.62 -5.83 7.06
N ALA A 29 9.41 -6.19 8.08
CA ALA A 29 10.38 -7.27 7.95
C ALA A 29 9.69 -8.64 8.09
N GLY A 30 9.92 -9.53 7.11
CA GLY A 30 9.55 -10.95 7.19
C GLY A 30 8.13 -11.31 6.75
N SER A 31 7.37 -10.38 6.15
CA SER A 31 6.04 -10.60 5.53
C SER A 31 5.02 -11.37 6.40
N LYS A 32 5.23 -11.40 7.73
CA LYS A 32 4.25 -11.86 8.72
C LYS A 32 3.31 -10.73 9.14
N GLY A 33 3.59 -9.51 8.67
CA GLY A 33 2.82 -8.30 8.93
C GLY A 33 1.52 -8.25 8.15
N LYS A 34 0.61 -7.44 8.67
CA LYS A 34 -0.72 -7.14 8.10
C LYS A 34 -0.69 -6.03 7.02
N ALA A 35 0.50 -5.49 6.77
CA ALA A 35 0.85 -4.51 5.74
C ALA A 35 2.33 -4.71 5.38
N ASP A 36 2.69 -4.50 4.11
CA ASP A 36 4.06 -4.67 3.61
C ASP A 36 4.87 -3.37 3.70
N VAL A 37 4.21 -2.23 3.44
CA VAL A 37 4.82 -0.89 3.47
C VAL A 37 3.91 0.07 4.22
N LEU A 38 4.49 0.86 5.10
CA LEU A 38 3.88 2.07 5.64
C LEU A 38 4.60 3.27 5.03
N ALA A 39 3.87 4.31 4.66
CA ALA A 39 4.44 5.54 4.12
C ALA A 39 3.67 6.75 4.61
N TRP A 40 4.34 7.89 4.80
CA TRP A 40 3.67 9.10 5.28
C TRP A 40 4.33 10.37 4.77
N LYS A 41 3.51 11.41 4.61
CA LYS A 41 3.91 12.81 4.42
C LYS A 41 2.92 13.70 5.17
N ALA A 42 3.09 15.02 5.15
CA ALA A 42 2.18 15.92 5.86
C ALA A 42 0.72 15.70 5.38
N GLY A 43 -0.17 15.38 6.33
CA GLY A 43 -1.61 15.17 6.06
C GLY A 43 -2.00 13.81 5.48
N GLU A 44 -1.05 12.88 5.27
CA GLU A 44 -1.36 11.58 4.68
C GLU A 44 -0.56 10.44 5.31
N PHE A 45 -1.25 9.36 5.68
CA PHE A 45 -0.64 8.14 6.16
C PHE A 45 -1.12 6.93 5.35
N LEU A 46 -0.22 6.28 4.64
CA LEU A 46 -0.52 5.15 3.75
C LEU A 46 -0.22 3.82 4.44
N VAL A 47 -1.19 2.91 4.43
CA VAL A 47 -1.04 1.51 4.86
C VAL A 47 -1.18 0.62 3.64
N ILE A 48 -0.07 0.02 3.19
CA ILE A 48 0.01 -0.59 1.86
C ILE A 48 0.29 -2.09 1.96
N GLN A 49 -0.51 -2.88 1.24
CA GLN A 49 -0.19 -4.27 0.91
C GLN A 49 0.27 -4.37 -0.56
N ALA A 50 1.41 -4.99 -0.80
CA ALA A 50 1.99 -5.14 -2.13
C ALA A 50 1.60 -6.50 -2.74
N LYS A 51 0.80 -6.47 -3.82
CA LYS A 51 0.34 -7.67 -4.54
C LYS A 51 0.68 -7.54 -6.01
N ARG A 52 1.72 -8.25 -6.45
CA ARG A 52 2.17 -8.24 -7.86
C ARG A 52 1.04 -8.52 -8.85
N GLY A 53 0.19 -9.50 -8.57
CA GLY A 53 -0.95 -9.85 -9.41
C GLY A 53 -2.23 -9.05 -9.14
N GLY A 54 -2.19 -8.04 -8.25
CA GLY A 54 -3.35 -7.24 -7.87
C GLY A 54 -4.38 -7.95 -6.97
N THR A 55 -4.35 -9.27 -6.85
CA THR A 55 -5.30 -9.96 -5.97
C THR A 55 -4.90 -9.80 -4.51
N CYS A 56 -5.73 -9.10 -3.73
CA CYS A 56 -5.64 -8.99 -2.28
C CYS A 56 -6.85 -9.72 -1.66
N PRO A 57 -6.66 -10.86 -0.97
CA PRO A 57 -7.75 -11.65 -0.39
C PRO A 57 -8.58 -10.84 0.64
N PRO A 58 -9.87 -11.18 0.85
CA PRO A 58 -10.73 -10.45 1.78
C PRO A 58 -10.19 -10.34 3.21
N ALA A 59 -9.50 -11.37 3.71
CA ALA A 59 -8.90 -11.33 5.05
C ALA A 59 -7.79 -10.28 5.16
N GLU A 60 -6.92 -10.19 4.16
CA GLU A 60 -5.87 -9.18 4.11
C GLU A 60 -6.43 -7.78 3.92
N ARG A 61 -7.43 -7.62 3.04
CA ARG A 61 -8.15 -6.34 2.87
C ARG A 61 -8.69 -5.81 4.20
N ARG A 62 -9.35 -6.67 5.00
CA ARG A 62 -9.86 -6.30 6.32
C ARG A 62 -8.77 -5.80 7.24
N GLU A 63 -7.61 -6.45 7.24
CA GLU A 63 -6.50 -6.05 8.11
C GLU A 63 -5.87 -4.74 7.70
N VAL A 64 -5.67 -4.50 6.39
CA VAL A 64 -5.16 -3.23 5.87
C VAL A 64 -6.12 -2.09 6.20
N ILE A 65 -7.43 -2.29 5.95
CA ILE A 65 -8.49 -1.32 6.30
C ILE A 65 -8.49 -1.04 7.81
N ARG A 66 -8.46 -2.10 8.63
CA ARG A 66 -8.46 -1.98 10.09
C ARG A 66 -7.23 -1.22 10.58
N LEU A 67 -6.04 -1.48 10.03
CA LEU A 67 -4.83 -0.75 10.41
C LEU A 67 -4.90 0.72 10.01
N ALA A 68 -5.35 1.02 8.79
CA ALA A 68 -5.53 2.39 8.34
C ALA A 68 -6.54 3.16 9.22
N SER A 69 -7.64 2.52 9.65
CA SER A 69 -8.64 3.17 10.50
C SER A 69 -8.15 3.51 11.92
N LEU A 70 -6.99 3.01 12.35
CA LEU A 70 -6.37 3.35 13.64
C LEU A 70 -5.55 4.64 13.59
N ILE A 71 -5.35 5.21 12.41
CA ILE A 71 -4.49 6.36 12.17
C ILE A 71 -5.37 7.47 11.59
N ALA A 72 -5.23 8.69 12.11
CA ALA A 72 -5.87 9.86 11.51
C ALA A 72 -5.40 9.99 10.05
N ASP A 73 -6.34 10.15 9.12
CA ASP A 73 -6.08 10.21 7.68
C ASP A 73 -5.36 8.98 7.11
N GLY A 74 -5.54 7.82 7.75
CA GLY A 74 -5.03 6.54 7.27
C GLY A 74 -5.70 6.08 5.98
N ILE A 75 -4.92 5.84 4.94
CA ILE A 75 -5.38 5.41 3.62
C ILE A 75 -4.98 3.95 3.40
N PRO A 76 -5.95 3.01 3.35
CA PRO A 76 -5.67 1.61 3.06
C PRO A 76 -5.48 1.39 1.56
N LEU A 77 -4.30 0.91 1.16
CA LEU A 77 -3.92 0.75 -0.24
C LEU A 77 -3.50 -0.69 -0.57
N VAL A 78 -3.76 -1.08 -1.82
CA VAL A 78 -3.10 -2.23 -2.46
C VAL A 78 -2.25 -1.73 -3.62
N ALA A 79 -0.96 -2.03 -3.58
CA ALA A 79 -0.03 -1.77 -4.68
C ALA A 79 0.03 -2.98 -5.63
N SER A 80 0.07 -2.75 -6.94
CA SER A 80 0.13 -3.81 -7.96
C SER A 80 0.84 -3.41 -9.25
N ARG A 81 1.15 -4.40 -10.09
CA ARG A 81 1.68 -4.24 -11.45
C ARG A 81 0.56 -4.14 -12.51
N PRO A 82 0.83 -3.64 -13.73
CA PRO A 82 2.11 -3.13 -14.27
C PRO A 82 2.57 -1.82 -13.61
N GLY A 83 3.89 -1.59 -13.54
CA GLY A 83 4.47 -0.49 -12.77
C GLY A 83 4.15 -0.58 -11.27
N VAL A 84 4.19 0.55 -10.58
CA VAL A 84 3.62 0.72 -9.24
C VAL A 84 2.30 1.47 -9.40
N THR A 85 1.18 0.78 -9.26
CA THR A 85 -0.16 1.37 -9.26
C THR A 85 -0.84 1.09 -7.93
N PHE A 86 -1.72 2.00 -7.50
CA PHE A 86 -2.42 1.88 -6.22
C PHE A 86 -3.94 1.83 -6.41
N ARG A 87 -4.58 1.05 -5.56
CA ARG A 87 -6.03 1.08 -5.34
C ARG A 87 -6.30 1.33 -3.88
N ARG A 88 -7.14 2.31 -3.59
CA ARG A 88 -7.65 2.53 -2.24
C ARG A 88 -8.78 1.55 -1.96
N LEU A 89 -8.69 0.87 -0.83
CA LEU A 89 -9.73 -0.04 -0.39
C LEU A 89 -10.88 0.75 0.24
N THR A 90 -12.09 0.54 -0.28
CA THR A 90 -13.33 1.12 0.27
C THR A 90 -14.14 0.09 1.09
N GLY A 91 -13.72 -1.17 1.07
CA GLY A 91 -14.35 -2.29 1.76
C GLY A 91 -13.62 -3.62 1.56
N PRO A 92 -14.09 -4.72 2.18
CA PRO A 92 -13.42 -6.02 2.13
C PRO A 92 -13.73 -6.84 0.87
N GLY A 93 -14.74 -6.47 0.08
CA GLY A 93 -15.17 -7.19 -1.12
C GLY A 93 -14.22 -7.01 -2.31
N PRO A 94 -14.16 -7.95 -3.25
CA PRO A 94 -13.16 -7.94 -4.33
C PRO A 94 -13.22 -6.70 -5.26
N ARG A 95 -14.38 -6.03 -5.32
CA ARG A 95 -14.61 -4.81 -6.11
C ARG A 95 -14.70 -3.54 -5.26
N ASP A 96 -14.52 -3.64 -3.95
CA ASP A 96 -14.61 -2.50 -3.03
C ASP A 96 -13.27 -1.76 -3.04
N TRP A 97 -13.03 -1.02 -4.12
CA TRP A 97 -11.83 -0.23 -4.29
C TRP A 97 -12.05 0.89 -5.31
N GLU A 98 -11.27 1.95 -5.19
CA GLU A 98 -11.15 3.02 -6.16
C GLU A 98 -9.69 3.20 -6.60
N PRO A 99 -9.42 3.65 -7.84
CA PRO A 99 -8.08 4.06 -8.23
C PRO A 99 -7.54 5.13 -7.27
N TRP A 100 -6.25 5.04 -6.94
CA TRP A 100 -5.58 6.04 -6.12
C TRP A 100 -4.24 6.40 -6.75
N ALA A 101 -3.88 7.67 -6.67
CA ALA A 101 -2.62 8.20 -7.15
C ALA A 101 -2.04 9.11 -6.08
N THR A 102 -0.71 9.19 -6.04
CA THR A 102 -0.02 10.23 -5.27
C THR A 102 -0.41 11.59 -5.85
N ASP A 103 -0.58 12.55 -4.94
CA ASP A 103 -0.89 13.97 -5.15
C ASP A 103 -2.37 14.37 -5.24
N ARG A 104 -2.95 14.60 -4.05
CA ARG A 104 -3.90 15.67 -3.77
C ARG A 104 -3.26 16.76 -2.90
N LEU A 105 -2.23 17.44 -3.37
CA LEU A 105 -1.80 18.71 -2.74
C LEU A 105 -1.54 19.76 -3.82
N GLY A 106 -2.52 20.66 -3.94
CA GLY A 106 -2.49 21.78 -4.88
C GLY A 106 -3.77 22.61 -4.89
N ALA A 107 -4.32 22.98 -3.72
CA ALA A 107 -5.16 24.18 -3.57
C ALA A 107 -5.35 24.53 -2.09
N ALA A 108 -4.65 25.59 -1.67
CA ALA A 108 -4.87 26.48 -0.50
C ALA A 108 -5.00 25.86 0.90
#